data_AF-A0A5C6CHB3-F1
#
_entry.id   AF-A0A5C6CHB3-F1
#
_cell.length_a   1.000
_cell.length_b   1.000
_cell.length_c   1.000
_cell.angle_alpha   90.00
_cell.angle_beta   90.00
_cell.angle_gamma   90.00
#
_symmetry.space_group_name_H-M   'P 1'
#
loop_
_entity.id
_entity.type
_entity.pdbx_description
1 polymer ?
#
loop_
_entity_poly.entity_id
_entity_poly.type
_entity_poly.pdbx_seq_one_letter_code
_entity_poly.pdbx_strand_id
1 'polypeptide(L)'
;MSTLFRDATLVELDPPSVRQGDLRQADGRITSVGRNLTLESDDEVVDCGGAVLMPGLVNGHTHLYSALAAGMPAPPRQPKNFQEILELIWWRLDRAHNLASVTASGAIGALAALRCGTTTLIDHHASPNSISGSLTALETGIAKVGCRGVLCYEVTDRNCVGEASAGLFETALYATELSGKKDHRFAAMVGAHASFTLAEKSLVGCVELARDLDLGVHIHVAEDPCDERITRENFGCGLMERFERVGLLQVSGSIFGHGTHLSADDFARLGDYAGQLHLAHNPSSNMNNGVGYTPVAKATTPVVLGTDGIGADMWREARVAEFKSHDAQTALPFGKSLSFLAESARLASRALGITVGSLEVGAAADLVITNYRPATPLTSDNLAGHFLFAMGPEFVRDVMIDGRWCLRGGEVVSCDEVALRSEAVTQARELWSRMV
;
A
#
# COMPACT_ATOMS: atom_id res chain seq x y z
N MET A 1 -27.73 2.26 -7.65
CA MET A 1 -27.80 1.93 -9.09
C MET A 1 -27.08 0.61 -9.28
N SER A 2 -27.67 -0.35 -9.98
CA SER A 2 -27.08 -1.68 -10.18
C SER A 2 -26.29 -1.71 -11.49
N THR A 3 -25.16 -2.41 -11.51
CA THR A 3 -24.41 -2.69 -12.74
C THR A 3 -24.23 -4.20 -12.88
N LEU A 4 -24.64 -4.74 -14.02
CA LEU A 4 -24.46 -6.14 -14.39
C LEU A 4 -23.34 -6.26 -15.43
N PHE A 5 -22.24 -6.87 -15.03
CA PHE A 5 -21.13 -7.26 -15.90
C PHE A 5 -21.44 -8.63 -16.49
N ARG A 6 -21.57 -8.70 -17.83
CA ARG A 6 -21.89 -9.94 -18.55
C ARG A 6 -20.69 -10.48 -19.31
N ASP A 7 -20.64 -11.81 -19.45
CA ASP A 7 -19.64 -12.51 -20.26
C ASP A 7 -18.20 -12.11 -19.89
N ALA A 8 -17.88 -12.16 -18.60
CA ALA A 8 -16.55 -11.85 -18.10
C ALA A 8 -15.73 -13.12 -17.83
N THR A 9 -14.42 -13.02 -18.07
CA THR A 9 -13.45 -13.94 -17.48
C THR A 9 -13.14 -13.47 -16.06
N LEU A 10 -13.83 -14.02 -15.07
CA LEU A 10 -13.68 -13.66 -13.66
C LEU A 10 -12.40 -14.30 -13.10
N VAL A 11 -11.53 -13.48 -12.51
CA VAL A 11 -10.22 -13.88 -12.02
C VAL A 11 -10.05 -13.51 -10.53
N GLU A 12 -9.66 -14.49 -9.72
CA GLU A 12 -9.22 -14.31 -8.33
C GLU A 12 -7.74 -14.66 -8.20
N LEU A 13 -6.99 -13.92 -7.39
CA LEU A 13 -5.54 -14.11 -7.25
C LEU A 13 -5.18 -15.18 -6.21
N ASP A 14 -6.00 -15.40 -5.18
CA ASP A 14 -5.70 -16.37 -4.12
C ASP A 14 -6.97 -16.90 -3.40
N PRO A 15 -7.23 -18.22 -3.42
CA PRO A 15 -6.58 -19.19 -4.30
C PRO A 15 -6.81 -18.80 -5.78
N PRO A 16 -5.83 -19.02 -6.68
CA PRO A 16 -5.97 -18.71 -8.10
C PRO A 16 -7.23 -19.35 -8.69
N SER A 17 -8.08 -18.54 -9.31
CA SER A 17 -9.32 -19.01 -9.94
C SER A 17 -9.59 -18.25 -11.23
N VAL A 18 -9.89 -18.99 -12.31
CA VAL A 18 -10.33 -18.41 -13.58
C VAL A 18 -11.61 -19.08 -14.04
N ARG A 19 -12.67 -18.30 -14.27
CA ARG A 19 -13.97 -18.83 -14.72
C ARG A 19 -14.75 -17.82 -15.56
N GLN A 20 -15.49 -18.33 -16.53
CA GLN A 20 -16.47 -17.53 -17.28
C GLN A 20 -17.73 -17.30 -16.45
N GLY A 21 -18.22 -16.06 -16.39
CA GLY A 21 -19.45 -15.72 -15.71
C GLY A 21 -19.85 -14.25 -15.77
N ASP A 22 -20.93 -13.95 -15.06
CA ASP A 22 -21.48 -12.63 -14.86
C ASP A 22 -21.29 -12.21 -13.39
N LEU A 23 -21.23 -10.90 -13.17
CA LEU A 23 -21.13 -10.28 -11.84
C LEU A 23 -22.10 -9.11 -11.75
N ARG A 24 -22.82 -9.00 -10.65
CA ARG A 24 -23.72 -7.88 -10.36
C ARG A 24 -23.20 -7.12 -9.15
N GLN A 25 -23.15 -5.81 -9.26
CA GLN A 25 -22.92 -4.92 -8.12
C GLN A 25 -24.13 -4.00 -7.92
N ALA A 26 -24.45 -3.69 -6.67
CA ALA A 26 -25.37 -2.63 -6.30
C ALA A 26 -24.88 -1.95 -5.03
N ASP A 27 -25.04 -0.62 -4.98
CA ASP A 27 -24.70 0.22 -3.82
C ASP A 27 -23.28 -0.01 -3.30
N GLY A 28 -22.33 -0.13 -4.24
CA GLY A 28 -20.91 -0.29 -3.93
C GLY A 28 -20.50 -1.69 -3.50
N ARG A 29 -21.39 -2.69 -3.60
CA ARG A 29 -21.13 -4.07 -3.20
C ARG A 29 -21.48 -5.07 -4.28
N ILE A 30 -20.73 -6.17 -4.32
CA ILE A 30 -21.03 -7.31 -5.17
C ILE A 30 -22.25 -8.04 -4.58
N THR A 31 -23.34 -8.16 -5.33
CA THR A 31 -24.60 -8.75 -4.87
C THR A 31 -24.85 -10.13 -5.46
N SER A 32 -24.28 -10.45 -6.62
CA SER A 32 -24.44 -11.77 -7.24
C SER A 32 -23.29 -12.06 -8.18
N VAL A 33 -22.91 -13.34 -8.25
CA VAL A 33 -21.86 -13.82 -9.15
C VAL A 33 -22.27 -15.20 -9.64
N GLY A 34 -22.22 -15.43 -10.94
CA GLY A 34 -22.74 -16.67 -11.50
C GLY A 34 -22.62 -16.74 -13.01
N ARG A 35 -23.56 -17.46 -13.64
CA ARG A 35 -23.70 -17.52 -15.10
C ARG A 35 -25.14 -17.23 -15.47
N ASN A 36 -25.34 -16.52 -16.58
CA ASN A 36 -26.66 -16.18 -17.10
C ASN A 36 -27.51 -15.47 -16.04
N LEU A 37 -26.94 -14.50 -15.34
CA LEU A 37 -27.69 -13.71 -14.36
C LEU A 37 -28.83 -12.98 -15.08
N THR A 38 -30.04 -13.15 -14.54
CA THR A 38 -31.25 -12.49 -15.05
C THR A 38 -31.04 -10.98 -15.01
N LEU A 39 -31.43 -10.30 -16.11
CA LEU A 39 -31.40 -8.84 -16.17
C LEU A 39 -32.49 -8.28 -15.25
N GLU A 40 -32.13 -7.35 -14.38
CA GLU A 40 -33.08 -6.60 -13.56
C GLU A 40 -33.36 -5.25 -14.24
N SER A 41 -34.52 -4.63 -13.97
CA SER A 41 -34.95 -3.42 -14.68
C SER A 41 -34.03 -2.21 -14.48
N ASP A 42 -33.29 -2.18 -13.37
CA ASP A 42 -32.44 -1.06 -12.96
C ASP A 42 -30.95 -1.28 -13.25
N ASP A 43 -30.62 -2.30 -14.06
CA ASP A 43 -29.25 -2.62 -14.44
C ASP A 43 -28.71 -1.71 -15.53
N GLU A 44 -27.57 -1.07 -15.24
CA GLU A 44 -26.60 -0.76 -16.28
C GLU A 44 -25.92 -2.06 -16.72
N VAL A 45 -26.00 -2.42 -18.00
CA VAL A 45 -25.32 -3.61 -18.53
C VAL A 45 -23.96 -3.24 -19.09
N VAL A 46 -22.92 -3.91 -18.58
CA VAL A 46 -21.56 -3.87 -19.11
C VAL A 46 -21.25 -5.21 -19.76
N ASP A 47 -21.27 -5.24 -21.09
CA ASP A 47 -20.77 -6.40 -21.83
C ASP A 47 -19.25 -6.43 -21.76
N CYS A 48 -18.70 -7.48 -21.14
CA CYS A 48 -17.26 -7.66 -21.00
C CYS A 48 -16.65 -8.37 -22.22
N GLY A 49 -17.44 -9.06 -23.05
CA GLY A 49 -16.97 -9.77 -24.26
C GLY A 49 -15.75 -10.65 -24.00
N GLY A 50 -15.81 -11.46 -22.94
CA GLY A 50 -14.75 -12.33 -22.44
C GLY A 50 -13.58 -11.62 -21.74
N ALA A 51 -13.63 -10.30 -21.52
CA ALA A 51 -12.57 -9.56 -20.85
C ALA A 51 -12.28 -10.09 -19.44
N VAL A 52 -11.03 -10.00 -19.01
CA VAL A 52 -10.67 -10.31 -17.62
C VAL A 52 -11.26 -9.24 -16.71
N LEU A 53 -12.09 -9.67 -15.76
CA LEU A 53 -12.59 -8.88 -14.64
C LEU A 53 -12.02 -9.48 -13.36
N MET A 54 -11.30 -8.66 -12.60
CA MET A 54 -10.64 -9.06 -11.37
C MET A 54 -10.86 -7.99 -10.28
N PRO A 55 -10.62 -8.31 -9.01
CA PRO A 55 -10.63 -7.31 -7.96
C PRO A 55 -9.57 -6.23 -8.19
N GLY A 56 -9.83 -5.03 -7.68
CA GLY A 56 -8.84 -3.99 -7.55
C GLY A 56 -7.62 -4.45 -6.74
N LEU A 57 -6.43 -4.11 -7.23
CA LEU A 57 -5.19 -4.40 -6.51
C LEU A 57 -5.08 -3.52 -5.26
N VAL A 58 -4.38 -4.02 -4.25
CA VAL A 58 -4.08 -3.28 -3.02
C VAL A 58 -2.57 -3.13 -2.89
N ASN A 59 -2.12 -1.90 -2.68
CA ASN A 59 -0.73 -1.62 -2.34
C ASN A 59 -0.58 -1.68 -0.82
N GLY A 60 0.10 -2.72 -0.33
CA GLY A 60 0.23 -3.04 1.08
C GLY A 60 1.19 -2.13 1.86
N HIS A 61 2.01 -1.32 1.16
CA HIS A 61 2.90 -0.34 1.77
C HIS A 61 3.39 0.66 0.70
N THR A 62 3.13 1.95 0.92
CA THR A 62 3.57 3.03 0.04
C THR A 62 3.92 4.30 0.82
N HIS A 63 4.66 5.21 0.18
CA HIS A 63 4.91 6.56 0.67
C HIS A 63 4.46 7.61 -0.35
N LEU A 64 3.20 8.05 -0.26
CA LEU A 64 2.60 9.00 -1.19
C LEU A 64 3.22 10.40 -1.09
N TYR A 65 3.82 10.77 0.05
CA TYR A 65 4.56 12.04 0.14
C TYR A 65 5.64 12.11 -0.95
N SER A 66 6.27 10.97 -1.30
CA SER A 66 7.28 10.87 -2.35
C SER A 66 6.75 10.99 -3.79
N ALA A 67 5.44 11.06 -4.01
CA ALA A 67 4.85 11.08 -5.37
C ALA A 67 5.27 12.30 -6.21
N LEU A 68 5.77 13.37 -5.57
CA LEU A 68 6.32 14.56 -6.21
C LEU A 68 7.87 14.56 -6.28
N ALA A 69 8.53 13.43 -6.01
CA ALA A 69 9.99 13.32 -6.02
C ALA A 69 10.58 13.21 -7.44
N ALA A 70 9.79 12.75 -8.41
CA ALA A 70 10.27 12.53 -9.78
C ALA A 70 10.75 13.86 -10.41
N GLY A 71 12.07 13.97 -10.61
CA GLY A 71 12.71 15.18 -11.17
C GLY A 71 13.17 16.21 -10.13
N MET A 72 13.09 15.89 -8.84
CA MET A 72 13.59 16.78 -7.77
C MET A 72 15.11 17.01 -7.88
N PRO A 73 15.64 18.11 -7.29
CA PRO A 73 17.07 18.40 -7.29
C PRO A 73 17.91 17.25 -6.72
N ALA A 74 19.08 17.02 -7.32
CA ALA A 74 20.01 16.00 -6.83
C ALA A 74 20.48 16.32 -5.40
N PRO A 75 20.84 15.29 -4.60
CA PRO A 75 21.46 15.52 -3.30
C PRO A 75 22.78 16.32 -3.46
N PRO A 76 23.25 17.02 -2.40
CA PRO A 76 24.46 17.84 -2.47
C PRO A 76 25.72 17.04 -2.82
N ARG A 77 25.68 15.72 -2.62
CA ARG A 77 26.69 14.75 -3.04
C ARG A 77 26.05 13.38 -3.17
N GLN A 78 26.73 12.46 -3.83
CA GLN A 78 26.31 11.07 -3.87
C GLN A 78 26.31 10.45 -2.45
N PRO A 79 25.18 9.87 -2.00
CA PRO A 79 25.14 9.09 -0.76
C PRO A 79 26.02 7.83 -0.86
N LYS A 80 26.63 7.44 0.25
CA LYS A 80 27.54 6.29 0.35
C LYS A 80 26.93 5.10 1.08
N ASN A 81 25.83 5.32 1.78
CA ASN A 81 25.12 4.31 2.56
C ASN A 81 23.66 4.76 2.76
N PHE A 82 22.85 3.89 3.35
CA PHE A 82 21.42 4.14 3.55
C PHE A 82 21.11 5.35 4.45
N GLN A 83 21.86 5.56 5.54
CA GLN A 83 21.67 6.74 6.39
C GLN A 83 21.88 8.04 5.60
N GLU A 84 22.90 8.10 4.74
CA GLU A 84 23.10 9.27 3.88
C GLU A 84 22.01 9.40 2.81
N ILE A 85 21.42 8.29 2.33
CA ILE A 85 20.24 8.35 1.43
C ILE A 85 19.08 9.02 2.17
N LEU A 86 18.80 8.61 3.41
CA LEU A 86 17.78 9.24 4.25
C LEU A 86 18.09 10.73 4.46
N GLU A 87 19.26 11.07 4.98
CA GLU A 87 19.64 12.45 5.34
C GLU A 87 19.69 13.41 4.15
N LEU A 88 20.28 12.97 3.03
CA LEU A 88 20.58 13.83 1.89
C LEU A 88 19.46 13.86 0.85
N ILE A 89 18.51 12.94 0.90
CA ILE A 89 17.41 12.81 -0.07
C ILE A 89 16.06 12.85 0.66
N TRP A 90 15.67 11.75 1.31
CA TRP A 90 14.29 11.56 1.77
C TRP A 90 13.89 12.53 2.87
N TRP A 91 14.77 12.77 3.84
CA TRP A 91 14.54 13.71 4.94
C TRP A 91 14.52 15.17 4.50
N ARG A 92 15.15 15.50 3.36
CA ARG A 92 14.99 16.85 2.77
C ARG A 92 13.64 17.00 2.11
N LEU A 93 13.15 15.94 1.46
CA LEU A 93 11.84 15.92 0.81
C LEU A 93 10.70 15.97 1.83
N ASP A 94 10.70 15.10 2.84
CA ASP A 94 9.62 15.04 3.83
C ASP A 94 9.45 16.36 4.62
N ARG A 95 10.56 16.98 5.04
CA ARG A 95 10.56 18.30 5.69
C ARG A 95 10.10 19.43 4.78
N ALA A 96 10.24 19.29 3.45
CA ALA A 96 9.84 20.34 2.53
C ALA A 96 8.32 20.39 2.31
N HIS A 97 7.59 19.35 2.70
CA HIS A 97 6.14 19.29 2.52
C HIS A 97 5.39 20.34 3.35
N ASN A 98 4.38 20.91 2.70
CA ASN A 98 3.26 21.61 3.31
C ASN A 98 1.95 20.88 2.99
N LEU A 99 0.84 21.24 3.65
CA LEU A 99 -0.46 20.56 3.44
C LEU A 99 -0.93 20.57 1.97
N ALA A 100 -0.68 21.64 1.21
CA ALA A 100 -1.03 21.70 -0.20
C ALA A 100 -0.27 20.67 -1.04
N SER A 101 1.04 20.57 -0.83
CA SER A 101 1.87 19.54 -1.48
C SER A 101 1.53 18.13 -1.01
N VAL A 102 1.11 17.92 0.25
CA VAL A 102 0.61 16.62 0.75
C VAL A 102 -0.66 16.22 0.01
N THR A 103 -1.63 17.12 -0.14
CA THR A 103 -2.85 16.86 -0.94
C THR A 103 -2.51 16.56 -2.40
N ALA A 104 -1.59 17.31 -3.02
CA ALA A 104 -1.19 17.05 -4.41
C ALA A 104 -0.45 15.72 -4.57
N SER A 105 0.44 15.37 -3.62
CA SER A 105 1.11 14.07 -3.53
C SER A 105 0.10 12.92 -3.44
N GLY A 106 -0.88 13.02 -2.53
CA GLY A 106 -1.96 12.03 -2.41
C GLY A 106 -2.76 11.87 -3.70
N ALA A 107 -3.10 12.97 -4.37
CA ALA A 107 -3.86 12.94 -5.62
C ALA A 107 -3.07 12.34 -6.79
N ILE A 108 -1.83 12.77 -7.02
CA ILE A 108 -1.05 12.28 -8.17
C ILE A 108 -0.58 10.84 -7.96
N GLY A 109 -0.28 10.44 -6.72
CA GLY A 109 0.05 9.07 -6.37
C GLY A 109 -1.16 8.14 -6.52
N ALA A 110 -2.34 8.55 -6.04
CA ALA A 110 -3.58 7.79 -6.25
C ALA A 110 -3.96 7.69 -7.74
N LEU A 111 -3.73 8.75 -8.53
CA LEU A 111 -3.95 8.73 -9.97
C LEU A 111 -3.02 7.73 -10.68
N ALA A 112 -1.75 7.68 -10.28
CA ALA A 112 -0.80 6.69 -10.80
C ALA A 112 -1.23 5.26 -10.44
N ALA A 113 -1.67 5.04 -9.20
CA ALA A 113 -2.19 3.75 -8.73
C ALA A 113 -3.45 3.32 -9.49
N LEU A 114 -4.41 4.22 -9.68
CA LEU A 114 -5.65 4.00 -10.42
C LEU A 114 -5.35 3.53 -11.86
N ARG A 115 -4.40 4.17 -12.54
CA ARG A 115 -4.00 3.77 -13.91
C ARG A 115 -3.34 2.39 -13.95
N CYS A 116 -2.82 1.88 -12.83
CA CYS A 116 -2.32 0.51 -12.70
C CYS A 116 -3.38 -0.49 -12.22
N GLY A 117 -4.65 -0.08 -12.02
CA GLY A 117 -5.69 -0.96 -11.49
C GLY A 117 -5.62 -1.17 -9.98
N THR A 118 -4.85 -0.35 -9.26
CA THR A 118 -4.79 -0.36 -7.80
C THR A 118 -5.89 0.54 -7.24
N THR A 119 -6.75 -0.01 -6.37
CA THR A 119 -7.94 0.70 -5.84
C THR A 119 -7.76 1.12 -4.39
N THR A 120 -6.85 0.49 -3.65
CA THR A 120 -6.60 0.74 -2.23
C THR A 120 -5.11 0.92 -1.96
N LEU A 121 -4.78 1.92 -1.13
CA LEU A 121 -3.42 2.30 -0.76
C LEU A 121 -3.25 2.25 0.75
N ILE A 122 -2.24 1.51 1.24
CA ILE A 122 -1.80 1.59 2.64
C ILE A 122 -0.59 2.52 2.71
N ASP A 123 -0.79 3.74 3.18
CA ASP A 123 0.22 4.80 3.18
C ASP A 123 0.90 5.00 4.52
N HIS A 124 2.22 5.15 4.49
CA HIS A 124 3.06 5.50 5.62
C HIS A 124 3.57 6.95 5.45
N HIS A 125 2.83 7.90 6.01
CA HIS A 125 2.98 9.31 5.66
C HIS A 125 4.03 10.04 6.50
N ALA A 126 4.90 10.83 5.87
CA ALA A 126 5.86 11.70 6.56
C ALA A 126 5.79 13.15 6.03
N SER A 127 5.54 14.10 6.94
CA SER A 127 5.58 15.54 6.66
C SER A 127 5.91 16.33 7.94
N PRO A 128 7.11 16.18 8.53
CA PRO A 128 7.45 16.70 9.86
C PRO A 128 7.28 18.22 10.05
N ASN A 129 7.34 19.02 8.98
CA ASN A 129 7.08 20.47 9.04
C ASN A 129 5.60 20.84 8.82
N SER A 130 4.71 19.86 8.70
CA SER A 130 3.27 20.01 8.50
C SER A 130 2.53 18.77 9.01
N ILE A 131 2.64 18.50 10.32
CA ILE A 131 2.05 17.32 10.96
C ILE A 131 0.54 17.42 11.08
N SER A 132 0.05 18.50 11.70
CA SER A 132 -1.37 18.68 12.00
C SER A 132 -2.20 18.84 10.72
N GLY A 133 -3.20 17.98 10.54
CA GLY A 133 -4.08 17.92 9.37
C GLY A 133 -3.45 17.26 8.15
N SER A 134 -2.26 16.66 8.28
CA SER A 134 -1.56 16.00 7.17
C SER A 134 -2.33 14.78 6.65
N LEU A 135 -2.89 13.96 7.53
CA LEU A 135 -3.63 12.76 7.12
C LEU A 135 -4.93 13.13 6.42
N THR A 136 -5.64 14.16 6.91
CA THR A 136 -6.83 14.70 6.25
C THR A 136 -6.50 15.35 4.90
N ALA A 137 -5.36 16.05 4.80
CA ALA A 137 -4.88 16.61 3.54
C ALA A 137 -4.56 15.50 2.52
N LEU A 138 -3.95 14.40 2.98
CA LEU A 138 -3.64 13.24 2.16
C LEU A 138 -4.91 12.49 1.72
N GLU A 139 -5.84 12.21 2.65
CA GLU A 139 -7.18 11.67 2.36
C GLU A 139 -7.86 12.50 1.28
N THR A 140 -7.85 13.83 1.41
CA THR A 140 -8.44 14.74 0.44
C THR A 140 -7.85 14.56 -0.96
N GLY A 141 -6.54 14.33 -1.06
CA GLY A 141 -5.87 14.03 -2.33
C GLY A 141 -6.33 12.71 -2.94
N ILE A 142 -6.28 11.63 -2.15
CA ILE A 142 -6.66 10.28 -2.57
C ILE A 142 -8.14 10.23 -2.98
N ALA A 143 -9.01 10.86 -2.18
CA ALA A 143 -10.45 10.87 -2.38
C ALA A 143 -10.88 11.56 -3.67
N LYS A 144 -10.14 12.58 -4.15
CA LYS A 144 -10.39 13.22 -5.45
C LYS A 144 -10.32 12.22 -6.62
N VAL A 145 -9.39 11.27 -6.56
CA VAL A 145 -9.23 10.24 -7.59
C VAL A 145 -10.25 9.11 -7.43
N GLY A 146 -10.72 8.89 -6.20
CA GLY A 146 -11.71 7.88 -5.87
C GLY A 146 -11.13 6.61 -5.26
N CYS A 147 -9.83 6.53 -5.00
CA CYS A 147 -9.21 5.39 -4.31
C CYS A 147 -9.61 5.33 -2.82
N ARG A 148 -9.41 4.16 -2.21
CA ARG A 148 -9.47 3.93 -0.76
C ARG A 148 -8.09 4.12 -0.12
N GLY A 149 -8.06 4.40 1.18
CA GLY A 149 -6.81 4.61 1.91
C GLY A 149 -6.81 4.01 3.31
N VAL A 150 -5.70 3.38 3.70
CA VAL A 150 -5.37 3.09 5.10
C VAL A 150 -4.17 3.96 5.44
N LEU A 151 -4.38 5.01 6.25
CA LEU A 151 -3.40 6.07 6.42
C LEU A 151 -2.84 6.07 7.84
N CYS A 152 -1.55 6.37 7.95
CA CYS A 152 -0.92 6.60 9.23
C CYS A 152 0.16 7.68 9.12
N TYR A 153 0.34 8.43 10.20
CA TYR A 153 1.42 9.40 10.30
C TYR A 153 2.64 8.71 10.92
N GLU A 154 3.77 8.81 10.25
CA GLU A 154 5.03 8.22 10.66
C GLU A 154 5.63 8.97 11.87
N VAL A 155 5.43 8.44 13.08
CA VAL A 155 5.99 9.00 14.32
C VAL A 155 7.51 8.80 14.35
N THR A 156 8.26 9.84 14.74
CA THR A 156 9.73 9.83 14.85
C THR A 156 10.22 10.85 15.90
N ASP A 157 11.46 10.73 16.38
CA ASP A 157 12.14 11.68 17.27
C ASP A 157 13.39 12.32 16.63
N ARG A 158 13.51 12.26 15.30
CA ARG A 158 14.73 12.64 14.56
C ARG A 158 14.90 14.14 14.28
N ASN A 159 13.86 14.98 14.33
CA ASN A 159 13.98 16.40 13.94
C ASN A 159 13.88 17.37 15.12
N CYS A 160 12.81 17.31 15.94
CA CYS A 160 12.63 18.26 17.03
C CYS A 160 11.85 17.72 18.23
N VAL A 161 12.01 18.39 19.38
CA VAL A 161 11.30 18.05 20.61
C VAL A 161 9.79 18.26 20.39
N GLY A 162 9.01 17.21 20.64
CA GLY A 162 7.55 17.25 20.59
C GLY A 162 6.95 16.75 19.27
N GLU A 163 7.77 16.51 18.23
CA GLU A 163 7.25 16.01 16.94
C GLU A 163 6.57 14.63 17.09
N ALA A 164 7.14 13.74 17.91
CA ALA A 164 6.56 12.42 18.15
C ALA A 164 5.17 12.53 18.78
N SER A 165 5.01 13.40 19.79
CA SER A 165 3.72 13.67 20.43
C SER A 165 2.72 14.31 19.46
N ALA A 166 3.18 15.20 18.57
CA ALA A 166 2.34 15.78 17.53
C ALA A 166 1.86 14.72 16.51
N GLY A 167 2.73 13.80 16.10
CA GLY A 167 2.38 12.70 15.19
C GLY A 167 1.40 11.70 15.79
N LEU A 168 1.57 11.36 17.08
CA LEU A 168 0.60 10.55 17.84
C LEU A 168 -0.75 11.26 17.94
N PHE A 169 -0.74 12.56 18.21
CA PHE A 169 -1.97 13.37 18.29
C PHE A 169 -2.68 13.46 16.94
N GLU A 170 -1.96 13.70 15.85
CA GLU A 170 -2.51 13.68 14.48
C GLU A 170 -3.18 12.34 14.16
N THR A 171 -2.50 11.24 14.48
CA THR A 171 -3.05 9.88 14.29
C THR A 171 -4.33 9.66 15.11
N ALA A 172 -4.31 10.04 16.38
CA ALA A 172 -5.47 9.89 17.28
C ALA A 172 -6.67 10.72 16.81
N LEU A 173 -6.42 11.96 16.39
CA LEU A 173 -7.45 12.84 15.84
C LEU A 173 -8.07 12.24 14.57
N TYR A 174 -7.22 11.84 13.62
CA TYR A 174 -7.66 11.25 12.36
C TYR A 174 -8.49 9.97 12.56
N ALA A 175 -8.01 9.05 13.42
CA ALA A 175 -8.75 7.84 13.77
C ALA A 175 -10.12 8.14 14.41
N THR A 176 -10.17 9.15 15.28
CA THR A 176 -11.42 9.59 15.91
C THR A 176 -12.41 10.15 14.88
N GLU A 177 -11.93 10.98 13.94
CA GLU A 177 -12.75 11.51 12.84
C GLU A 177 -13.33 10.40 11.96
N LEU A 178 -12.51 9.39 11.63
CA LEU A 178 -12.94 8.24 10.84
C LEU A 178 -13.97 7.36 11.56
N SER A 179 -13.88 7.22 12.89
CA SER A 179 -14.86 6.45 13.68
C SER A 179 -16.30 6.98 13.55
N GLY A 180 -16.44 8.27 13.19
CA GLY A 180 -17.72 8.90 12.87
C GLY A 180 -18.24 8.63 11.45
N LYS A 181 -17.40 8.15 10.53
CA LYS A 181 -17.75 7.82 9.14
C LYS A 181 -18.09 6.32 9.03
N LYS A 182 -19.03 5.98 8.14
CA LYS A 182 -19.47 4.59 7.90
C LYS A 182 -19.42 4.17 6.42
N ASP A 183 -18.59 4.85 5.63
CA ASP A 183 -18.46 4.61 4.19
C ASP A 183 -17.36 3.60 3.83
N HIS A 184 -16.56 3.16 4.80
CA HIS A 184 -15.48 2.18 4.64
C HIS A 184 -14.45 2.57 3.55
N ARG A 185 -14.29 3.86 3.26
CA ARG A 185 -13.32 4.34 2.26
C ARG A 185 -11.93 4.59 2.85
N PHE A 186 -11.88 5.03 4.10
CA PHE A 186 -10.65 5.36 4.78
C PHE A 186 -10.59 4.71 6.17
N ALA A 187 -9.39 4.26 6.54
CA ALA A 187 -9.07 3.73 7.86
C ALA A 187 -7.75 4.33 8.36
N ALA A 188 -7.55 4.29 9.68
CA ALA A 188 -6.31 4.72 10.30
C ALA A 188 -5.45 3.53 10.73
N MET A 189 -4.14 3.74 10.81
CA MET A 189 -3.19 2.92 11.58
C MET A 189 -2.29 3.84 12.41
N VAL A 190 -1.57 3.28 13.38
CA VAL A 190 -0.48 4.02 14.04
C VAL A 190 0.79 3.84 13.24
N GLY A 191 1.39 4.95 12.78
CA GLY A 191 2.64 4.92 12.01
C GLY A 191 3.83 5.21 12.91
N ALA A 192 4.96 4.58 12.61
CA ALA A 192 6.21 4.75 13.34
C ALA A 192 7.36 4.58 12.35
N HIS A 193 8.34 5.49 12.31
CA HIS A 193 9.40 5.44 11.30
C HIS A 193 10.22 4.14 11.41
N ALA A 194 11.15 4.08 12.37
CA ALA A 194 12.04 2.95 12.56
C ALA A 194 12.59 2.97 13.99
N SER A 195 13.05 1.80 14.48
CA SER A 195 13.58 1.66 15.83
C SER A 195 14.66 2.71 16.13
N PHE A 196 15.66 2.85 15.25
CA PHE A 196 16.78 3.77 15.46
C PHE A 196 16.42 5.26 15.53
N THR A 197 15.19 5.64 15.13
CA THR A 197 14.73 7.04 15.14
C THR A 197 13.71 7.35 16.22
N LEU A 198 13.31 6.35 17.02
CA LEU A 198 12.32 6.52 18.07
C LEU A 198 13.00 6.43 19.43
N ALA A 199 12.67 7.35 20.33
CA ALA A 199 12.94 7.20 21.76
C ALA A 199 12.04 6.11 22.36
N GLU A 200 12.45 5.51 23.47
CA GLU A 200 11.67 4.48 24.17
C GLU A 200 10.24 4.96 24.47
N LYS A 201 10.09 6.19 24.98
CA LYS A 201 8.78 6.79 25.31
C LYS A 201 7.85 6.90 24.09
N SER A 202 8.41 7.19 22.92
CA SER A 202 7.64 7.42 21.69
C SER A 202 7.19 6.10 21.09
N LEU A 203 8.05 5.09 21.13
CA LEU A 203 7.71 3.73 20.75
C LEU A 203 6.61 3.14 21.67
N VAL A 204 6.73 3.34 22.98
CA VAL A 204 5.67 2.97 23.95
C VAL A 204 4.36 3.69 23.61
N GLY A 205 4.41 5.00 23.36
CA GLY A 205 3.23 5.78 22.98
C GLY A 205 2.55 5.28 21.71
N CYS A 206 3.30 4.78 20.72
CA CYS A 206 2.72 4.15 19.53
C CYS A 206 1.95 2.87 19.88
N VAL A 207 2.54 2.00 20.72
CA VAL A 207 1.91 0.74 21.14
C VAL A 207 0.68 0.99 22.00
N GLU A 208 0.74 1.93 22.94
CA GLU A 208 -0.38 2.32 23.79
C GLU A 208 -1.54 2.88 22.94
N LEU A 209 -1.25 3.83 22.05
CA LEU A 209 -2.27 4.40 21.16
C LEU A 209 -2.92 3.33 20.27
N ALA A 210 -2.12 2.41 19.72
CA ALA A 210 -2.62 1.33 18.89
C ALA A 210 -3.58 0.41 19.66
N ARG A 211 -3.25 0.09 20.92
CA ARG A 211 -4.14 -0.72 21.79
C ARG A 211 -5.40 0.02 22.18
N ASP A 212 -5.29 1.30 22.55
CA ASP A 212 -6.42 2.12 22.98
C ASP A 212 -7.46 2.33 21.86
N LEU A 213 -7.00 2.37 20.61
CA LEU A 213 -7.84 2.58 19.43
C LEU A 213 -8.13 1.31 18.61
N ASP A 214 -7.66 0.14 19.06
CA ASP A 214 -7.75 -1.14 18.33
C ASP A 214 -7.18 -1.08 16.89
N LEU A 215 -6.04 -0.42 16.74
CA LEU A 215 -5.32 -0.25 15.48
C LEU A 215 -4.06 -1.11 15.42
N GLY A 216 -3.60 -1.39 14.19
CA GLY A 216 -2.27 -1.95 13.95
C GLY A 216 -1.18 -0.86 13.97
N VAL A 217 0.07 -1.26 14.17
CA VAL A 217 1.24 -0.39 14.02
C VAL A 217 1.94 -0.68 12.67
N HIS A 218 2.17 0.36 11.88
CA HIS A 218 2.97 0.31 10.66
C HIS A 218 4.36 0.89 10.94
N ILE A 219 5.42 0.09 10.81
CA ILE A 219 6.79 0.48 11.16
C ILE A 219 7.84 -0.14 10.22
N HIS A 220 8.88 0.60 9.84
CA HIS A 220 10.03 0.01 9.13
C HIS A 220 10.90 -0.79 10.09
N VAL A 221 11.33 -1.97 9.64
CA VAL A 221 12.04 -2.94 10.47
C VAL A 221 13.24 -3.49 9.72
N ALA A 222 14.45 -3.23 10.23
CA ALA A 222 15.68 -3.83 9.73
C ALA A 222 15.85 -3.67 8.20
N GLU A 223 15.50 -2.51 7.65
CA GLU A 223 15.69 -2.21 6.23
C GLU A 223 17.17 -2.19 5.86
N ASP A 224 18.02 -1.61 6.72
CA ASP A 224 19.48 -1.55 6.60
C ASP A 224 20.12 -1.99 7.94
N PRO A 225 21.38 -2.51 7.96
CA PRO A 225 22.03 -2.91 9.21
C PRO A 225 22.21 -1.77 10.22
N CYS A 226 22.10 -0.51 9.79
CA CYS A 226 22.13 0.63 10.70
C CYS A 226 21.02 0.61 11.73
N ASP A 227 19.83 0.07 11.41
CA ASP A 227 18.69 0.04 12.32
C ASP A 227 19.03 -0.77 13.58
N GLU A 228 19.53 -1.99 13.39
CA GLU A 228 19.98 -2.87 14.46
C GLU A 228 21.19 -2.29 15.21
N ARG A 229 22.19 -1.77 14.47
CA ARG A 229 23.42 -1.21 15.06
C ARG A 229 23.13 -0.02 15.96
N ILE A 230 22.39 0.98 15.47
CA ILE A 230 22.06 2.20 16.22
C ILE A 230 21.12 1.87 17.37
N THR A 231 20.18 0.93 17.18
CA THR A 231 19.32 0.48 18.27
C THR A 231 20.14 -0.10 19.43
N ARG A 232 21.14 -0.94 19.14
CA ARG A 232 22.03 -1.47 20.18
C ARG A 232 22.87 -0.39 20.85
N GLU A 233 23.44 0.53 20.07
CA GLU A 233 24.24 1.65 20.57
C GLU A 233 23.44 2.55 21.52
N ASN A 234 22.18 2.86 21.18
CA ASN A 234 21.36 3.82 21.92
C ASN A 234 20.56 3.20 23.07
N PHE A 235 20.17 1.92 22.98
CA PHE A 235 19.23 1.29 23.92
C PHE A 235 19.78 0.05 24.63
N GLY A 236 20.98 -0.41 24.27
CA GLY A 236 21.65 -1.54 24.93
C GLY A 236 21.04 -2.91 24.66
N CYS A 237 20.08 -3.02 23.73
CA CYS A 237 19.39 -4.26 23.34
C CYS A 237 19.24 -4.36 21.82
N GLY A 238 18.90 -5.55 21.31
CA GLY A 238 18.61 -5.74 19.88
C GLY A 238 17.25 -5.15 19.48
N LEU A 239 17.04 -4.89 18.19
CA LEU A 239 15.79 -4.32 17.68
C LEU A 239 14.56 -5.15 18.04
N MET A 240 14.61 -6.44 17.77
CA MET A 240 13.47 -7.32 18.04
C MET A 240 13.22 -7.50 19.55
N GLU A 241 14.29 -7.51 20.37
CA GLU A 241 14.17 -7.50 21.84
C GLU A 241 13.50 -6.21 22.34
N ARG A 242 13.85 -5.07 21.75
CA ARG A 242 13.22 -3.79 22.07
C ARG A 242 11.72 -3.82 21.75
N PHE A 243 11.34 -4.35 20.59
CA PHE A 243 9.93 -4.47 20.19
C PHE A 243 9.13 -5.42 21.08
N GLU A 244 9.73 -6.53 21.50
CA GLU A 244 9.10 -7.42 22.49
C GLU A 244 8.91 -6.75 23.84
N ARG A 245 9.92 -6.03 24.33
CA ARG A 245 9.89 -5.35 25.64
C ARG A 245 8.71 -4.38 25.75
N VAL A 246 8.44 -3.60 24.69
CA VAL A 246 7.31 -2.66 24.66
C VAL A 246 5.99 -3.34 24.30
N GLY A 247 6.02 -4.60 23.88
CA GLY A 247 4.86 -5.39 23.51
C GLY A 247 4.31 -5.07 22.10
N LEU A 248 5.16 -4.61 21.18
CA LEU A 248 4.79 -4.28 19.81
C LEU A 248 4.42 -5.54 19.00
N LEU A 249 5.11 -6.66 19.24
CA LEU A 249 4.84 -7.91 18.49
C LEU A 249 3.43 -8.46 18.73
N GLN A 250 2.78 -8.04 19.83
CA GLN A 250 1.43 -8.45 20.21
C GLN A 250 0.33 -7.54 19.64
N VAL A 251 0.69 -6.48 18.90
CA VAL A 251 -0.30 -5.55 18.33
C VAL A 251 -0.83 -6.11 17.02
N SER A 252 -2.10 -6.54 17.02
CA SER A 252 -2.73 -7.20 15.87
C SER A 252 -2.97 -6.25 14.69
N GLY A 253 -2.73 -6.73 13.48
CA GLY A 253 -2.80 -5.97 12.24
C GLY A 253 -1.59 -5.07 11.99
N SER A 254 -0.48 -5.29 12.69
CA SER A 254 0.75 -4.53 12.48
C SER A 254 1.43 -4.91 11.16
N ILE A 255 2.16 -3.95 10.58
CA ILE A 255 2.94 -4.09 9.36
C ILE A 255 4.40 -3.77 9.70
N PHE A 256 5.27 -4.76 9.46
CA PHE A 256 6.71 -4.60 9.56
C PHE A 256 7.26 -4.39 8.15
N GLY A 257 7.64 -3.16 7.83
CA GLY A 257 8.23 -2.76 6.56
C GLY A 257 9.60 -3.40 6.35
N HIS A 258 9.83 -3.94 5.16
CA HIS A 258 11.10 -4.49 4.69
C HIS A 258 11.53 -5.81 5.35
N GLY A 259 12.09 -5.78 6.55
CA GLY A 259 12.70 -6.95 7.21
C GLY A 259 13.96 -7.48 6.52
N THR A 260 14.65 -6.66 5.72
CA THR A 260 15.77 -7.06 4.84
C THR A 260 16.90 -7.74 5.60
N HIS A 261 17.23 -7.24 6.79
CA HIS A 261 18.34 -7.71 7.62
C HIS A 261 17.91 -8.47 8.88
N LEU A 262 16.68 -8.97 8.91
CA LEU A 262 16.26 -9.89 9.96
C LEU A 262 17.08 -11.18 9.92
N SER A 263 17.56 -11.59 11.09
CA SER A 263 18.28 -12.86 11.24
C SER A 263 17.30 -14.05 11.19
N ALA A 264 17.84 -15.27 11.10
CA ALA A 264 17.02 -16.48 11.18
C ALA A 264 16.25 -16.57 12.52
N ASP A 265 16.87 -16.13 13.61
CA ASP A 265 16.25 -16.08 14.93
C ASP A 265 15.12 -15.04 14.98
N ASP A 266 15.29 -13.91 14.30
CA ASP A 266 14.22 -12.90 14.20
C ASP A 266 13.03 -13.43 13.40
N PHE A 267 13.25 -14.12 12.28
CA PHE A 267 12.18 -14.79 11.54
C PHE A 267 11.47 -15.85 12.39
N ALA A 268 12.21 -16.63 13.19
CA ALA A 268 11.63 -17.61 14.10
C ALA A 268 10.73 -16.93 15.14
N ARG A 269 11.21 -15.84 15.76
CA ARG A 269 10.45 -15.03 16.73
C ARG A 269 9.19 -14.45 16.11
N LEU A 270 9.28 -13.87 14.91
CA LEU A 270 8.09 -13.37 14.20
C LEU A 270 7.06 -14.48 13.94
N GLY A 271 7.51 -15.72 13.74
CA GLY A 271 6.64 -16.88 13.57
C GLY A 271 5.70 -17.15 14.75
N ASP A 272 6.13 -16.84 15.98
CA ASP A 272 5.28 -16.95 17.17
C ASP A 272 4.11 -15.95 17.15
N TYR A 273 4.18 -14.93 16.27
CA TYR A 273 3.20 -13.85 16.10
C TYR A 273 2.57 -13.84 14.70
N ALA A 274 2.65 -14.92 13.94
CA ALA A 274 2.15 -14.98 12.55
C ALA A 274 0.65 -14.66 12.38
N GLY A 275 -0.16 -14.77 13.43
CA GLY A 275 -1.57 -14.34 13.40
C GLY A 275 -1.80 -12.86 13.71
N GLN A 276 -0.75 -12.09 14.02
CA GLN A 276 -0.84 -10.73 14.54
C GLN A 276 -0.20 -9.70 13.63
N LEU A 277 0.88 -10.06 12.91
CA LEU A 277 1.67 -9.11 12.14
C LEU A 277 1.89 -9.57 10.70
N HIS A 278 2.18 -8.61 9.84
CA HIS A 278 2.47 -8.80 8.42
C HIS A 278 3.87 -8.27 8.12
N LEU A 279 4.58 -8.93 7.20
CA LEU A 279 5.82 -8.42 6.64
C LEU A 279 5.54 -7.75 5.30
N ALA A 280 5.87 -6.47 5.14
CA ALA A 280 5.73 -5.78 3.85
C ALA A 280 7.00 -5.96 3.01
N HIS A 281 6.84 -6.67 1.88
CA HIS A 281 7.90 -6.88 0.91
C HIS A 281 7.92 -5.75 -0.11
N ASN A 282 9.02 -5.00 -0.16
CA ASN A 282 9.22 -3.83 -1.02
C ASN A 282 10.41 -4.05 -1.97
N PRO A 283 10.35 -5.03 -2.89
CA PRO A 283 11.55 -5.52 -3.57
C PRO A 283 12.19 -4.49 -4.48
N SER A 284 11.41 -3.71 -5.24
CA SER A 284 11.96 -2.65 -6.10
C SER A 284 12.63 -1.55 -5.30
N SER A 285 12.08 -1.21 -4.13
CA SER A 285 12.68 -0.22 -3.23
C SER A 285 13.98 -0.71 -2.61
N ASN A 286 13.99 -1.93 -2.08
CA ASN A 286 15.20 -2.52 -1.51
C ASN A 286 16.34 -2.58 -2.54
N MET A 287 16.01 -2.90 -3.80
CA MET A 287 16.97 -2.86 -4.91
C MET A 287 17.47 -1.44 -5.21
N ASN A 288 16.57 -0.45 -5.26
CA ASN A 288 16.92 0.94 -5.54
C ASN A 288 17.81 1.56 -4.45
N ASN A 289 17.48 1.32 -3.18
CA ASN A 289 18.23 1.84 -2.03
C ASN A 289 19.53 1.06 -1.78
N GLY A 290 19.73 -0.07 -2.47
CA GLY A 290 20.94 -0.89 -2.34
C GLY A 290 21.07 -1.59 -0.99
N VAL A 291 19.96 -1.77 -0.27
CA VAL A 291 19.93 -2.35 1.08
C VAL A 291 19.88 -3.88 1.07
N GLY A 292 19.54 -4.51 -0.06
CA GLY A 292 19.62 -5.96 -0.23
C GLY A 292 18.28 -6.58 -0.61
N TYR A 293 18.02 -7.79 -0.14
CA TYR A 293 16.78 -8.53 -0.44
C TYR A 293 16.26 -9.24 0.81
N THR A 294 14.99 -8.99 1.16
CA THR A 294 14.31 -9.69 2.22
C THR A 294 14.04 -11.14 1.79
N PRO A 295 14.55 -12.16 2.50
CA PRO A 295 14.34 -13.55 2.15
C PRO A 295 12.94 -14.03 2.56
N VAL A 296 11.90 -13.47 1.94
CA VAL A 296 10.48 -13.69 2.31
C VAL A 296 10.01 -15.15 2.17
N ALA A 297 10.77 -16.00 1.46
CA ALA A 297 10.57 -17.45 1.47
C ALA A 297 10.74 -18.09 2.88
N LYS A 298 11.45 -17.41 3.79
CA LYS A 298 11.62 -17.83 5.20
C LYS A 298 10.56 -17.26 6.13
N ALA A 299 9.75 -16.31 5.65
CA ALA A 299 8.72 -15.70 6.47
C ALA A 299 7.61 -16.71 6.76
N THR A 300 7.31 -16.88 8.04
CA THR A 300 6.16 -17.65 8.55
C THR A 300 4.95 -16.74 8.80
N THR A 301 5.18 -15.43 8.87
CA THR A 301 4.12 -14.42 8.95
C THR A 301 3.56 -14.11 7.56
N PRO A 302 2.29 -13.70 7.47
CA PRO A 302 1.71 -13.22 6.24
C PRO A 302 2.56 -12.10 5.62
N VAL A 303 2.74 -12.16 4.30
CA VAL A 303 3.56 -11.20 3.56
C VAL A 303 2.63 -10.37 2.68
N VAL A 304 2.70 -9.05 2.81
CA VAL A 304 2.04 -8.09 1.91
C VAL A 304 3.05 -7.53 0.93
N LEU A 305 2.58 -6.98 -0.19
CA LEU A 305 3.44 -6.43 -1.23
C LEU A 305 3.26 -4.92 -1.32
N GLY A 306 4.37 -4.18 -1.36
CA GLY A 306 4.36 -2.73 -1.40
C GLY A 306 5.31 -2.15 -2.46
N THR A 307 5.01 -0.92 -2.87
CA THR A 307 5.88 -0.12 -3.76
C THR A 307 6.83 0.78 -2.99
N ASP A 308 6.59 0.99 -1.70
CA ASP A 308 7.29 1.99 -0.89
C ASP A 308 7.19 3.37 -1.60
N GLY A 309 8.28 4.15 -1.69
CA GLY A 309 8.32 5.43 -2.40
C GLY A 309 8.56 5.34 -3.92
N ILE A 310 8.45 4.15 -4.54
CA ILE A 310 8.86 3.93 -5.95
C ILE A 310 7.69 3.56 -6.86
N GLY A 311 7.03 4.58 -7.40
CA GLY A 311 5.93 4.40 -8.36
C GLY A 311 4.70 3.74 -7.73
N ALA A 312 3.79 3.22 -8.56
CA ALA A 312 2.51 2.67 -8.09
C ALA A 312 2.12 1.32 -8.76
N ASP A 313 3.03 0.74 -9.55
CA ASP A 313 2.76 -0.43 -10.39
C ASP A 313 2.90 -1.74 -9.60
N MET A 314 1.78 -2.23 -9.08
CA MET A 314 1.71 -3.51 -8.35
C MET A 314 1.94 -4.75 -9.23
N TRP A 315 1.72 -4.65 -10.55
CA TRP A 315 2.05 -5.74 -11.49
C TRP A 315 3.56 -5.92 -11.58
N ARG A 316 4.29 -4.80 -11.67
CA ARG A 316 5.75 -4.78 -11.61
C ARG A 316 6.22 -5.31 -10.27
N GLU A 317 5.68 -4.86 -9.14
CA GLU A 317 6.13 -5.36 -7.83
C GLU A 317 5.98 -6.88 -7.71
N ALA A 318 4.87 -7.45 -8.21
CA ALA A 318 4.69 -8.91 -8.18
C ALA A 318 5.76 -9.63 -9.02
N ARG A 319 6.07 -9.12 -10.22
CA ARG A 319 7.16 -9.64 -11.06
C ARG A 319 8.52 -9.52 -10.39
N VAL A 320 8.83 -8.36 -9.81
CA VAL A 320 10.13 -8.11 -9.18
C VAL A 320 10.29 -8.98 -7.93
N ALA A 321 9.24 -9.16 -7.13
CA ALA A 321 9.25 -10.10 -5.99
C ALA A 321 9.65 -11.52 -6.44
N GLU A 322 9.06 -12.01 -7.52
CA GLU A 322 9.34 -13.33 -8.09
C GLU A 322 10.78 -13.42 -8.62
N PHE A 323 11.15 -12.52 -9.53
CA PHE A 323 12.45 -12.56 -10.21
C PHE A 323 13.61 -12.31 -9.27
N LYS A 324 13.45 -11.37 -8.34
CA LYS A 324 14.50 -11.07 -7.37
C LYS A 324 14.70 -12.22 -6.40
N SER A 325 13.66 -12.99 -6.06
CA SER A 325 13.81 -14.19 -5.23
C SER A 325 14.72 -15.24 -5.90
N HIS A 326 14.60 -15.42 -7.22
CA HIS A 326 15.46 -16.32 -7.99
C HIS A 326 16.91 -15.82 -8.05
N ASP A 327 17.10 -14.55 -8.40
CA ASP A 327 18.41 -13.91 -8.45
C ASP A 327 19.13 -13.95 -7.09
N ALA A 328 18.39 -13.74 -6.00
CA ALA A 328 18.87 -13.81 -4.62
C ALA A 328 19.01 -15.25 -4.07
N GLN A 329 18.82 -16.30 -4.91
CA GLN A 329 18.92 -17.71 -4.52
C GLN A 329 18.03 -18.10 -3.32
N THR A 330 16.88 -17.43 -3.18
CA THR A 330 15.86 -17.64 -2.14
C THR A 330 14.49 -17.80 -2.79
N ALA A 331 14.48 -18.57 -3.88
CA ALA A 331 13.36 -18.72 -4.81
C ALA A 331 12.03 -18.96 -4.10
N LEU A 332 11.04 -18.15 -4.45
CA LEU A 332 9.66 -18.38 -4.08
C LEU A 332 9.06 -19.51 -4.93
N PRO A 333 8.07 -20.27 -4.40
CA PRO A 333 7.22 -21.10 -5.25
C PRO A 333 6.59 -20.27 -6.36
N PHE A 334 6.53 -20.81 -7.57
CA PHE A 334 6.06 -20.04 -8.73
C PHE A 334 4.67 -19.44 -8.51
N GLY A 335 4.55 -18.12 -8.64
CA GLY A 335 3.28 -17.40 -8.48
C GLY A 335 2.94 -17.04 -7.03
N LYS A 336 3.83 -17.32 -6.07
CA LYS A 336 3.62 -16.98 -4.65
C LYS A 336 3.39 -15.47 -4.44
N SER A 337 3.97 -14.63 -5.29
CA SER A 337 3.75 -13.18 -5.32
C SER A 337 2.27 -12.77 -5.46
N LEU A 338 1.42 -13.56 -6.12
CA LEU A 338 -0.04 -13.29 -6.19
C LEU A 338 -0.70 -13.45 -4.82
N SER A 339 -0.24 -14.40 -4.00
CA SER A 339 -0.75 -14.54 -2.62
C SER A 339 -0.38 -13.33 -1.74
N PHE A 340 0.73 -12.64 -2.04
CA PHE A 340 1.10 -11.41 -1.32
C PHE A 340 0.19 -10.23 -1.70
N LEU A 341 -0.22 -10.13 -2.96
CA LEU A 341 -1.23 -9.16 -3.40
C LEU A 341 -2.58 -9.41 -2.71
N ALA A 342 -3.01 -10.67 -2.65
CA ALA A 342 -4.24 -11.04 -1.95
C ALA A 342 -4.16 -10.78 -0.44
N GLU A 343 -3.01 -11.04 0.19
CA GLU A 343 -2.80 -10.74 1.60
C GLU A 343 -2.85 -9.24 1.89
N SER A 344 -2.32 -8.42 0.97
CA SER A 344 -2.43 -6.96 1.05
C SER A 344 -3.91 -6.53 1.08
N ALA A 345 -4.76 -7.20 0.31
CA ALA A 345 -6.20 -6.97 0.32
C ALA A 345 -6.89 -7.44 1.61
N ARG A 346 -6.49 -8.59 2.18
CA ARG A 346 -7.02 -9.06 3.48
C ARG A 346 -6.69 -8.10 4.61
N LEU A 347 -5.45 -7.61 4.64
CA LEU A 347 -5.01 -6.61 5.60
C LEU A 347 -5.82 -5.30 5.46
N ALA A 348 -5.96 -4.77 4.24
CA ALA A 348 -6.78 -3.59 4.01
C ALA A 348 -8.25 -3.83 4.38
N SER A 349 -8.79 -5.03 4.12
CA SER A 349 -10.16 -5.38 4.48
C SER A 349 -10.40 -5.33 5.98
N ARG A 350 -9.43 -5.83 6.78
CA ARG A 350 -9.45 -5.73 8.25
C ARG A 350 -9.51 -4.27 8.69
N ALA A 351 -8.66 -3.41 8.13
CA ALA A 351 -8.59 -2.01 8.51
C ALA A 351 -9.86 -1.22 8.09
N LEU A 352 -10.36 -1.44 6.88
CA LEU A 352 -11.52 -0.72 6.33
C LEU A 352 -12.87 -1.22 6.87
N GLY A 353 -12.91 -2.43 7.43
CA GLY A 353 -14.15 -3.08 7.87
C GLY A 353 -15.07 -3.50 6.70
N ILE A 354 -14.51 -3.68 5.50
CA ILE A 354 -15.19 -4.17 4.31
C ILE A 354 -14.23 -5.04 3.50
N THR A 355 -14.71 -6.16 2.95
CA THR A 355 -13.89 -7.01 2.08
C THR A 355 -13.56 -6.27 0.77
N VAL A 356 -12.27 -6.07 0.50
CA VAL A 356 -11.72 -5.59 -0.77
C VAL A 356 -10.83 -6.68 -1.39
N GLY A 357 -10.52 -6.56 -2.68
CA GLY A 357 -9.63 -7.52 -3.36
C GLY A 357 -10.22 -8.93 -3.53
N SER A 358 -11.55 -9.04 -3.57
CA SER A 358 -12.28 -10.29 -3.82
C SER A 358 -13.52 -10.03 -4.69
N LEU A 359 -13.89 -11.01 -5.51
CA LEU A 359 -15.14 -11.03 -6.28
C LEU A 359 -16.27 -11.75 -5.56
N GLU A 360 -16.15 -12.05 -4.26
CA GLU A 360 -17.22 -12.71 -3.50
C GLU A 360 -18.41 -11.79 -3.22
N VAL A 361 -19.60 -12.39 -3.07
CA VAL A 361 -20.81 -11.65 -2.69
C VAL A 361 -20.61 -10.99 -1.33
N GLY A 362 -20.95 -9.71 -1.24
CA GLY A 362 -20.78 -8.88 -0.05
C GLY A 362 -19.49 -8.04 -0.05
N ALA A 363 -18.50 -8.40 -0.87
CA ALA A 363 -17.28 -7.61 -1.05
C ALA A 363 -17.58 -6.27 -1.74
N ALA A 364 -16.68 -5.30 -1.55
CA ALA A 364 -16.71 -4.02 -2.21
C ALA A 364 -16.65 -4.20 -3.73
N ALA A 365 -17.42 -3.40 -4.47
CA ALA A 365 -17.34 -3.32 -5.92
C ALA A 365 -16.13 -2.48 -6.36
N ASP A 366 -14.95 -2.97 -5.98
CA ASP A 366 -13.65 -2.47 -6.39
C ASP A 366 -13.12 -3.41 -7.49
N LEU A 367 -13.41 -3.08 -8.74
CA LEU A 367 -13.30 -3.98 -9.89
C LEU A 367 -12.39 -3.39 -10.97
N VAL A 368 -11.57 -4.23 -11.58
CA VAL A 368 -10.70 -3.90 -12.70
C VAL A 368 -11.08 -4.75 -13.90
N ILE A 369 -11.37 -4.10 -15.03
CA ILE A 369 -11.58 -4.77 -16.32
C ILE A 369 -10.39 -4.49 -17.21
N THR A 370 -9.83 -5.54 -17.81
CA THR A 370 -8.66 -5.42 -18.68
C THR A 370 -8.97 -5.74 -20.14
N ASN A 371 -8.19 -5.12 -21.03
CA ASN A 371 -8.13 -5.45 -22.46
C ASN A 371 -7.22 -6.65 -22.76
N TYR A 372 -6.75 -7.36 -21.74
CA TYR A 372 -5.94 -8.55 -21.94
C TYR A 372 -6.73 -9.60 -22.72
N ARG A 373 -6.13 -10.11 -23.79
CA ARG A 373 -6.66 -11.20 -24.61
C ARG A 373 -5.58 -12.27 -24.70
N PRO A 374 -5.69 -13.36 -23.94
CA PRO A 374 -4.61 -14.33 -23.81
C PRO A 374 -4.39 -15.05 -25.14
N ALA A 375 -3.13 -15.19 -25.56
CA ALA A 375 -2.74 -15.95 -26.76
C ALA A 375 -2.65 -17.47 -26.51
N THR A 376 -2.69 -17.88 -25.24
CA THR A 376 -2.69 -19.27 -24.77
C THR A 376 -3.89 -19.50 -23.86
N PRO A 377 -4.33 -20.75 -23.60
CA PRO A 377 -5.43 -21.01 -22.67
C PRO A 377 -5.13 -20.40 -21.30
N LEU A 378 -6.07 -19.62 -20.75
CA LEU A 378 -5.99 -19.07 -19.40
C LEU A 378 -6.85 -19.92 -18.45
N THR A 379 -6.22 -20.55 -17.47
CA THR A 379 -6.85 -21.43 -16.47
C THR A 379 -6.38 -21.05 -15.05
N SER A 380 -7.05 -21.58 -14.03
CA SER A 380 -6.63 -21.38 -12.63
C SER A 380 -5.18 -21.84 -12.38
N ASP A 381 -4.77 -22.95 -13.01
CA ASP A 381 -3.44 -23.56 -12.80
C ASP A 381 -2.29 -22.73 -13.41
N ASN A 382 -2.57 -21.92 -14.44
CA ASN A 382 -1.55 -21.15 -15.14
C ASN A 382 -1.72 -19.62 -15.02
N LEU A 383 -2.68 -19.17 -14.20
CA LEU A 383 -2.97 -17.75 -13.99
C LEU A 383 -1.71 -16.95 -13.62
N ALA A 384 -0.87 -17.49 -12.73
CA ALA A 384 0.38 -16.84 -12.34
C ALA A 384 1.31 -16.57 -13.53
N GLY A 385 1.40 -17.50 -14.49
CA GLY A 385 2.19 -17.31 -15.71
C GLY A 385 1.65 -16.18 -16.59
N HIS A 386 0.34 -16.11 -16.74
CA HIS A 386 -0.29 -15.00 -17.47
C HIS A 386 -0.09 -13.66 -16.75
N PHE A 387 -0.34 -13.62 -15.43
CA PHE A 387 -0.20 -12.41 -14.62
C PHE A 387 1.23 -11.86 -14.65
N LEU A 388 2.22 -12.73 -14.44
CA LEU A 388 3.61 -12.33 -14.31
C LEU A 388 4.31 -12.09 -15.66
N PHE A 389 3.92 -12.79 -16.74
CA PHE A 389 4.69 -12.75 -17.99
C PHE A 389 3.97 -12.09 -19.17
N ALA A 390 2.65 -11.90 -19.09
CA ALA A 390 1.86 -11.44 -20.23
C ALA A 390 0.86 -10.31 -19.90
N MET A 391 0.54 -10.10 -18.63
CA MET A 391 -0.33 -9.02 -18.17
C MET A 391 0.48 -7.86 -17.57
N GLY A 392 -0.16 -6.71 -17.48
CA GLY A 392 0.44 -5.48 -16.98
C GLY A 392 -0.55 -4.32 -16.96
N PRO A 393 -0.13 -3.17 -16.39
CA PRO A 393 -0.98 -1.98 -16.26
C PRO A 393 -1.48 -1.46 -17.61
N GLU A 394 -0.76 -1.70 -18.71
CA GLU A 394 -1.16 -1.31 -20.06
C GLU A 394 -2.47 -1.95 -20.54
N PHE A 395 -2.90 -3.06 -19.91
CA PHE A 395 -4.18 -3.69 -20.21
C PHE A 395 -5.33 -3.14 -19.37
N VAL A 396 -5.09 -2.36 -18.32
CA VAL A 396 -6.16 -1.81 -17.47
C VAL A 396 -7.02 -0.85 -18.30
N ARG A 397 -8.30 -1.19 -18.48
CA ARG A 397 -9.25 -0.41 -19.29
C ARG A 397 -10.23 0.35 -18.41
N ASP A 398 -10.88 -0.37 -17.50
CA ASP A 398 -11.87 0.21 -16.60
C ASP A 398 -11.51 -0.13 -15.16
N VAL A 399 -11.76 0.82 -14.27
CA VAL A 399 -11.64 0.65 -12.84
C VAL A 399 -12.88 1.24 -12.18
N MET A 400 -13.58 0.41 -11.43
CA MET A 400 -14.68 0.78 -10.55
C MET A 400 -14.18 0.70 -9.12
N ILE A 401 -14.48 1.71 -8.30
CA ILE A 401 -14.18 1.70 -6.86
C ILE A 401 -15.46 2.09 -6.16
N ASP A 402 -15.87 1.27 -5.18
CA ASP A 402 -17.08 1.55 -4.41
C ASP A 402 -18.34 1.68 -5.30
N GLY A 403 -18.41 0.86 -6.35
CA GLY A 403 -19.52 0.88 -7.32
C GLY A 403 -19.51 2.07 -8.27
N ARG A 404 -18.47 2.92 -8.24
CA ARG A 404 -18.35 4.12 -9.08
C ARG A 404 -17.19 3.99 -10.06
N TRP A 405 -17.46 4.29 -11.33
CA TRP A 405 -16.43 4.36 -12.35
C TRP A 405 -15.40 5.45 -12.01
N CYS A 406 -14.12 5.07 -11.95
CA CYS A 406 -13.00 5.98 -11.76
C CYS A 406 -12.11 6.04 -13.01
N LEU A 407 -11.97 4.91 -13.70
CA LEU A 407 -11.39 4.80 -15.04
C LEU A 407 -12.41 4.09 -15.95
N ARG A 408 -12.66 4.62 -17.15
CA ARG A 408 -13.57 4.02 -18.13
C ARG A 408 -13.02 4.20 -19.55
N GLY A 409 -12.88 3.11 -20.28
CA GLY A 409 -12.34 3.12 -21.64
C GLY A 409 -10.88 3.60 -21.73
N GLY A 410 -10.10 3.48 -20.65
CA GLY A 410 -8.74 4.00 -20.55
C GLY A 410 -8.64 5.48 -20.12
N GLU A 411 -9.77 6.16 -19.97
CA GLU A 411 -9.85 7.56 -19.55
C GLU A 411 -10.29 7.69 -18.09
N VAL A 412 -9.69 8.62 -17.36
CA VAL A 412 -10.06 8.90 -15.97
C VAL A 412 -11.34 9.73 -15.96
N VAL A 413 -12.35 9.24 -15.24
CA VAL A 413 -13.70 9.83 -15.20
C VAL A 413 -14.10 10.32 -13.81
N SER A 414 -13.33 10.00 -12.77
CA SER A 414 -13.58 10.46 -11.39
C SER A 414 -13.12 11.89 -11.13
N CYS A 415 -12.18 12.40 -11.92
CA CYS A 415 -11.56 13.72 -11.73
C CYS A 415 -11.01 14.29 -13.04
N ASP A 416 -10.69 15.59 -13.03
CA ASP A 416 -9.96 16.26 -14.10
C ASP A 416 -8.46 15.95 -13.97
N GLU A 417 -7.99 14.96 -14.74
CA GLU A 417 -6.60 14.54 -14.74
C GLU A 417 -5.63 15.64 -15.18
N VAL A 418 -6.03 16.48 -16.15
CA VAL A 418 -5.17 17.57 -16.65
C VAL A 418 -4.97 18.60 -15.55
N ALA A 419 -6.04 18.98 -14.84
CA ALA A 419 -5.97 19.89 -13.71
C ALA A 419 -5.13 19.30 -12.56
N LEU A 420 -5.32 18.02 -12.20
CA LEU A 420 -4.51 17.36 -11.16
C LEU A 420 -3.02 17.33 -11.50
N ARG A 421 -2.66 17.02 -12.75
CA ARG A 421 -1.27 17.02 -13.21
C ARG A 421 -0.67 18.43 -13.19
N SER A 422 -1.43 19.44 -13.61
CA SER A 422 -0.99 20.84 -13.56
C SER A 422 -0.75 21.33 -12.14
N GLU A 423 -1.64 20.96 -11.20
CA GLU A 423 -1.48 21.26 -9.78
C GLU A 423 -0.23 20.56 -9.21
N ALA A 424 -0.04 19.27 -9.53
CA ALA A 424 1.13 18.51 -9.10
C ALA A 424 2.45 19.15 -9.59
N VAL A 425 2.53 19.63 -10.83
CA VAL A 425 3.70 20.35 -11.35
C VAL A 425 3.96 21.65 -10.57
N THR A 426 2.90 22.37 -10.21
CA THR A 426 3.01 23.61 -9.44
C THR A 426 3.51 23.31 -8.02
N GLN A 427 2.87 22.37 -7.32
CA GLN A 427 3.24 21.97 -5.97
C GLN A 427 4.63 21.34 -5.91
N ALA A 428 5.05 20.57 -6.93
CA ALA A 428 6.40 20.03 -7.01
C ALA A 428 7.46 21.14 -7.07
N ARG A 429 7.27 22.18 -7.89
CA ARG A 429 8.21 23.31 -7.96
C ARG A 429 8.33 24.03 -6.63
N GLU A 430 7.20 24.28 -5.97
CA GLU A 430 7.19 24.92 -4.66
C GLU A 430 7.83 24.04 -3.59
N LEU A 431 7.52 22.75 -3.57
CA LEU A 431 8.12 21.75 -2.69
C LEU A 431 9.63 21.73 -2.84
N TRP A 432 10.14 21.58 -4.06
CA TRP A 432 11.57 21.50 -4.32
C TRP A 432 12.31 22.79 -3.97
N SER A 433 11.65 23.95 -4.06
CA SER A 433 12.25 25.22 -3.61
C SER A 433 12.48 25.29 -2.10
N ARG A 434 11.76 24.48 -1.31
CA ARG A 434 11.90 24.36 0.15
C ARG A 434 12.86 23.26 0.59
N MET A 435 13.35 22.42 -0.33
CA MET A 435 14.28 21.33 -0.02
C MET A 435 15.73 21.80 0.29
N VAL A 436 15.95 23.09 0.48
CA VAL A 436 17.28 23.70 0.69
C VAL A 436 18.07 23.03 1.80
#